data_AF-A0A381TAU8-F1
#
_entry.id   AF-A0A381TAU8-F1
#
_cell.length_a   1.000
_cell.length_b   1.000
_cell.length_c   1.000
_cell.angle_alpha   90.00
_cell.angle_beta   90.00
_cell.angle_gamma   90.00
#
_symmetry.space_group_name_H-M   'P 1'
#
loop_
_entity.id
_entity.type
_entity.pdbx_description
1 polymer ?
#
loop_
_entity_poly.entity_id
_entity_poly.type
_entity_poly.pdbx_seq_one_letter_code
_entity_poly.pdbx_strand_id
1 'polypeptide(L)'
;MQNRFILKGISSRIVSSSALRCAGVIFFILLLLASTACSTETDITAQMLAAPENPGELDGPQGPEGIQGPQGPTGAKGSPGPSGDAGPRGVPGKKGPPGVDGVDGANGAQGPPGPAGKDGLYSLSFLETYEGAIGDPGKNGINGPRGPQGPPGPQGPEGTTGPEGAKGPTGPEGGDGSDGPTGATGPTGPTGSAGAAGADGAAGADGAAGADGANAKAIGRGQVANTTFTSLDTTGDVGQYTSVTIGADGLGLISYYDVTNQDLKVAHCSDVNCTSATMTLLDNSTSRVGYHTSVTIGTDGLGIIAYKDDGNGNLKVAHCANINCTSATITHVNPAGGGYPSIMIGADGLALIADKRTESGTGLLVSHCSNINCTSDDTTSLGDAVSYTSLAIGTDGLGLISYWDSTGNDLKVAHCSNTACSAYTLSSLDTTGNVGKYTSVTIGTGGLGLISYHDDTNQDLKVAHCSNTNCTAATITSLDTAGNVGEYTSVTIGADGLGLISYYDVTNQD
;
A
#
# COMPACT_ATOMS: atom_id res chain seq x y z
N MET A 1 41.09 -46.68 8.93
CA MET A 1 41.34 -45.28 8.49
C MET A 1 40.64 -44.43 9.55
N GLN A 2 41.30 -43.72 10.49
CA GLN A 2 42.37 -42.71 10.36
C GLN A 2 41.91 -41.55 9.45
N ASN A 3 41.98 -40.29 9.86
CA ASN A 3 43.11 -39.66 10.59
C ASN A 3 42.80 -38.86 11.89
N ARG A 4 43.88 -38.42 12.55
CA ARG A 4 43.95 -37.51 13.72
C ARG A 4 44.68 -36.19 13.33
N PHE A 5 44.86 -35.32 14.33
CA PHE A 5 45.75 -34.13 14.48
C PHE A 5 45.03 -32.78 14.29
N ILE A 6 44.97 -31.83 15.25
CA ILE A 6 45.89 -31.25 16.27
C ILE A 6 46.67 -30.03 15.76
N LEU A 7 46.39 -28.86 16.36
CA LEU A 7 47.30 -27.78 16.80
C LEU A 7 46.46 -26.89 17.78
N LYS A 8 46.84 -26.42 18.99
CA LYS A 8 48.05 -25.84 19.64
C LYS A 8 48.16 -24.29 19.54
N GLY A 9 48.20 -23.62 20.71
CA GLY A 9 48.51 -22.19 20.92
C GLY A 9 47.64 -21.56 22.04
N ILE A 10 48.08 -21.44 23.31
CA ILE A 10 48.99 -20.42 23.91
C ILE A 10 48.38 -19.00 23.81
N SER A 11 47.85 -18.31 24.84
CA SER A 11 48.16 -18.10 26.28
C SER A 11 49.06 -16.88 26.59
N SER A 12 48.51 -15.82 27.22
CA SER A 12 49.13 -15.08 28.36
C SER A 12 48.39 -13.80 28.81
N ARG A 13 48.33 -13.59 30.14
CA ARG A 13 48.37 -12.32 30.93
C ARG A 13 47.25 -11.27 30.70
N ILE A 14 46.57 -10.70 31.70
CA ILE A 14 46.94 -10.12 33.02
C ILE A 14 47.63 -8.74 32.93
N VAL A 15 46.90 -7.68 33.29
CA VAL A 15 47.23 -6.47 34.08
C VAL A 15 45.95 -5.62 34.06
N SER A 16 45.17 -5.52 35.13
CA SER A 16 45.36 -4.67 36.32
C SER A 16 45.34 -3.16 36.05
N SER A 17 44.25 -2.49 36.43
CA SER A 17 44.29 -1.15 37.05
C SER A 17 43.00 -0.91 37.85
N SER A 18 43.13 -0.15 38.94
CA SER A 18 42.09 0.05 39.97
C SER A 18 41.72 1.54 40.09
N ALA A 19 40.83 1.86 41.05
CA ALA A 19 40.61 3.21 41.60
C ALA A 19 39.68 4.13 40.75
N LEU A 20 38.92 5.11 41.31
CA LEU A 20 38.79 5.52 42.72
C LEU A 20 37.53 6.42 43.00
N ARG A 21 36.76 6.13 44.08
CA ARG A 21 36.01 7.10 44.96
C ARG A 21 34.91 8.01 44.32
N CYS A 22 34.02 8.71 45.05
CA CYS A 22 33.46 8.62 46.43
C CYS A 22 32.14 9.41 46.54
N ALA A 23 31.42 9.21 47.66
CA ALA A 23 30.31 10.05 48.20
C ALA A 23 28.99 10.07 47.40
N GLY A 24 27.83 10.36 48.00
CA GLY A 24 27.51 10.56 49.42
C GLY A 24 26.18 11.32 49.62
N VAL A 25 25.71 11.46 50.88
CA VAL A 25 24.42 12.09 51.31
C VAL A 25 23.18 11.22 50.97
N ILE A 26 22.20 10.84 51.84
CA ILE A 26 21.72 11.13 53.21
C ILE A 26 20.33 11.86 53.24
N PHE A 27 19.36 11.23 53.94
CA PHE A 27 18.06 11.71 54.47
C PHE A 27 16.80 11.89 53.57
N PHE A 28 15.93 10.88 53.66
CA PHE A 28 14.49 10.90 54.05
C PHE A 28 13.61 12.19 53.98
N ILE A 29 12.48 12.04 53.27
CA ILE A 29 11.07 12.38 53.62
C ILE A 29 10.66 13.84 53.95
N LEU A 30 9.68 14.38 53.18
CA LEU A 30 8.40 14.91 53.73
C LEU A 30 7.23 14.94 52.72
N LEU A 31 6.01 15.06 53.27
CA LEU A 31 4.64 15.01 52.74
C LEU A 31 4.25 15.98 51.60
N LEU A 32 3.15 15.64 50.90
CA LEU A 32 1.90 16.43 50.66
C LEU A 32 0.95 15.59 49.76
N LEU A 33 -0.41 15.55 49.84
CA LEU A 33 -1.47 16.47 50.33
C LEU A 33 -2.74 15.72 50.85
N ALA A 34 -3.40 16.29 51.88
CA ALA A 34 -4.87 16.48 52.11
C ALA A 34 -5.89 15.26 52.10
N SER A 35 -7.11 15.32 52.66
CA SER A 35 -7.93 16.45 53.18
C SER A 35 -8.86 16.10 54.38
N THR A 36 -8.72 16.84 55.49
CA THR A 36 -9.76 17.50 56.34
C THR A 36 -11.16 16.90 56.66
N ALA A 37 -11.44 16.68 57.96
CA ALA A 37 -12.67 17.10 58.69
C ALA A 37 -12.40 17.04 60.23
N CYS A 38 -12.28 18.16 60.96
CA CYS A 38 -13.34 18.84 61.74
C CYS A 38 -13.76 18.07 63.03
N SER A 39 -13.13 18.28 64.20
CA SER A 39 -13.46 19.28 65.26
C SER A 39 -14.69 18.89 66.13
N THR A 40 -14.73 19.04 67.47
CA THR A 40 -13.84 19.62 68.53
C THR A 40 -13.59 18.56 69.65
N GLU A 41 -13.12 18.76 70.90
CA GLU A 41 -12.77 19.94 71.73
C GLU A 41 -11.60 19.63 72.72
N THR A 42 -11.60 20.09 73.99
CA THR A 42 -10.38 20.12 74.87
C THR A 42 -10.51 19.62 76.32
N ASP A 43 -9.35 19.23 76.89
CA ASP A 43 -9.07 18.85 78.29
C ASP A 43 -9.53 19.81 79.40
N ILE A 44 -9.72 19.26 80.62
CA ILE A 44 -9.44 19.93 81.92
C ILE A 44 -8.75 18.95 82.90
N THR A 45 -7.91 19.48 83.80
CA THR A 45 -6.86 18.78 84.57
C THR A 45 -7.21 18.28 85.99
N ALA A 46 -6.53 17.18 86.38
CA ALA A 46 -6.04 16.76 87.70
C ALA A 46 -6.49 17.44 89.03
N GLN A 47 -7.18 16.65 89.86
CA GLN A 47 -6.79 16.19 91.21
C GLN A 47 -6.16 17.14 92.28
N MET A 48 -6.88 17.29 93.42
CA MET A 48 -6.40 17.61 94.79
C MET A 48 -7.53 17.31 95.82
N LEU A 49 -7.36 17.12 97.15
CA LEU A 49 -6.21 16.76 98.02
C LEU A 49 -6.74 16.45 99.47
N ALA A 50 -6.08 15.56 100.24
CA ALA A 50 -6.21 15.34 101.71
C ALA A 50 -7.55 14.78 102.29
N ALA A 51 -7.67 14.20 103.50
CA ALA A 51 -6.78 13.38 104.40
C ALA A 51 -7.70 12.63 105.46
N PRO A 52 -7.27 12.06 106.64
CA PRO A 52 -7.64 10.68 106.99
C PRO A 52 -8.26 10.42 108.40
N GLU A 53 -8.36 9.12 108.77
CA GLU A 53 -8.46 8.49 110.13
C GLU A 53 -9.82 7.87 110.61
N ASN A 54 -9.77 7.16 111.76
CA ASN A 54 -10.60 6.00 112.22
C ASN A 54 -10.91 6.17 113.77
N PRO A 55 -11.31 5.20 114.65
CA PRO A 55 -11.93 3.84 114.55
C PRO A 55 -13.07 3.51 115.59
N GLY A 56 -13.59 2.25 115.61
CA GLY A 56 -14.18 1.52 116.78
C GLY A 56 -15.70 1.68 117.06
N GLU A 57 -16.41 0.83 117.86
CA GLU A 57 -16.22 -0.57 118.34
C GLU A 57 -17.60 -1.20 118.75
N LEU A 58 -17.65 -2.32 119.51
CA LEU A 58 -18.70 -3.37 119.57
C LEU A 58 -19.66 -3.40 120.80
N ASP A 59 -20.84 -4.02 120.60
CA ASP A 59 -21.65 -4.87 121.52
C ASP A 59 -22.66 -5.70 120.64
N GLY A 60 -23.40 -6.76 121.02
CA GLY A 60 -23.59 -7.51 122.28
C GLY A 60 -24.34 -8.86 122.07
N PRO A 61 -24.62 -9.67 123.13
CA PRO A 61 -24.95 -11.11 122.99
C PRO A 61 -26.39 -11.57 123.33
N GLN A 62 -26.80 -12.75 122.82
CA GLN A 62 -27.99 -13.53 123.26
C GLN A 62 -27.79 -15.06 123.08
N GLY A 63 -28.58 -15.90 123.80
CA GLY A 63 -28.42 -17.36 123.93
C GLY A 63 -29.43 -18.30 123.22
N PRO A 64 -29.42 -19.62 123.53
CA PRO A 64 -30.09 -20.74 122.80
C PRO A 64 -31.60 -20.91 123.11
N GLU A 65 -32.40 -21.83 122.52
CA GLU A 65 -32.14 -23.13 121.83
C GLU A 65 -33.15 -23.41 120.65
N GLY A 66 -33.20 -24.64 120.08
CA GLY A 66 -33.92 -25.03 118.84
C GLY A 66 -35.47 -25.13 118.90
N ILE A 67 -36.21 -25.59 117.87
CA ILE A 67 -35.95 -26.71 116.93
C ILE A 67 -36.69 -26.59 115.56
N GLN A 68 -36.54 -27.61 114.71
CA GLN A 68 -37.18 -27.90 113.40
C GLN A 68 -36.65 -27.08 112.20
N GLY A 69 -36.01 -27.78 111.25
CA GLY A 69 -35.39 -27.19 110.07
C GLY A 69 -36.37 -26.93 108.91
N PRO A 70 -36.19 -25.84 108.14
CA PRO A 70 -36.94 -25.59 106.91
C PRO A 70 -36.54 -26.55 105.79
N GLN A 71 -37.45 -26.77 104.85
CA GLN A 71 -37.16 -27.49 103.60
C GLN A 71 -36.03 -26.81 102.83
N GLY A 72 -35.01 -27.58 102.45
CA GLY A 72 -33.88 -27.07 101.67
C GLY A 72 -34.35 -26.48 100.32
N PRO A 73 -33.70 -25.41 99.82
CA PRO A 73 -34.12 -24.77 98.59
C PRO A 73 -34.05 -25.74 97.40
N THR A 74 -35.08 -25.72 96.55
CA THR A 74 -35.06 -26.44 95.27
C THR A 74 -33.80 -26.04 94.50
N GLY A 75 -33.01 -27.04 94.09
CA GLY A 75 -31.75 -26.80 93.37
C GLY A 75 -31.98 -25.92 92.14
N ALA A 76 -31.06 -24.99 91.89
CA ALA A 76 -31.15 -24.10 90.74
C ALA A 76 -31.26 -24.93 89.45
N LYS A 77 -32.24 -24.60 88.59
CA LYS A 77 -32.41 -25.29 87.31
C LYS A 77 -31.11 -25.22 86.52
N GLY A 78 -30.66 -26.37 86.01
CA GLY A 78 -29.43 -26.45 85.22
C GLY A 78 -29.45 -25.47 84.05
N SER A 79 -28.33 -24.79 83.82
CA SER A 79 -28.14 -23.99 82.62
C SER A 79 -28.30 -24.86 81.37
N PRO A 80 -28.96 -24.39 80.30
CA PRO A 80 -29.04 -25.12 79.04
C PRO A 80 -27.66 -25.60 78.56
N GLY A 81 -27.62 -26.77 77.92
CA GLY A 81 -26.39 -27.28 77.31
C GLY A 81 -25.80 -26.28 76.30
N PRO A 82 -24.47 -26.23 76.13
CA PRO A 82 -23.86 -25.36 75.14
C PRO A 82 -24.42 -25.66 73.75
N SER A 83 -24.60 -24.62 72.93
CA SER A 83 -25.00 -24.79 71.53
C SER A 83 -24.04 -25.73 70.82
N GLY A 84 -24.57 -26.62 69.98
CA GLY A 84 -23.72 -27.46 69.15
C GLY A 84 -22.87 -26.63 68.18
N ASP A 85 -21.71 -27.16 67.82
CA ASP A 85 -20.81 -26.54 66.84
C ASP A 85 -21.50 -26.34 65.49
N ALA A 86 -21.19 -25.22 64.83
CA ALA A 86 -21.73 -24.92 63.50
C ALA A 86 -21.32 -25.99 62.48
N GLY A 87 -22.24 -26.31 61.56
CA GLY A 87 -22.00 -27.32 60.54
C GLY A 87 -20.76 -27.04 59.69
N PRO A 88 -20.03 -28.07 59.22
CA PRO A 88 -18.90 -27.86 58.32
C PRO A 88 -19.34 -27.11 57.07
N ARG A 89 -18.46 -26.26 56.55
CA ARG A 89 -18.74 -25.46 55.34
C ARG A 89 -19.16 -26.36 54.17
N GLY A 90 -20.20 -25.94 53.44
CA GLY A 90 -20.67 -26.67 52.26
C GLY A 90 -19.60 -26.81 51.18
N VAL A 91 -19.75 -27.81 50.32
CA VAL A 91 -18.73 -28.12 49.32
C VAL A 91 -18.60 -26.98 48.29
N PRO A 92 -17.37 -26.55 47.93
CA PRO A 92 -17.16 -25.53 46.92
C PRO A 92 -17.84 -25.86 45.59
N GLY A 93 -18.27 -24.82 44.87
CA GLY A 93 -18.84 -24.97 43.54
C GLY A 93 -17.85 -25.65 42.60
N LYS A 94 -18.36 -26.53 41.72
CA LYS A 94 -17.52 -27.16 40.68
C LYS A 94 -17.00 -26.06 39.74
N LYS A 95 -15.75 -26.20 39.28
CA LYS A 95 -15.17 -25.30 38.26
C LYS A 95 -16.10 -25.21 37.05
N GLY A 96 -16.23 -24.02 36.47
CA GLY A 96 -17.01 -23.82 35.25
C GLY A 96 -16.49 -24.66 34.06
N PRO A 97 -17.34 -24.92 33.05
CA PRO A 97 -16.92 -25.59 31.82
C PRO A 97 -15.80 -24.79 31.12
N PRO A 98 -14.96 -25.43 30.28
CA PRO A 98 -14.01 -24.72 29.43
C PRO A 98 -14.66 -23.61 28.60
N GLY A 99 -13.85 -22.64 28.19
CA GLY A 99 -14.24 -21.66 27.19
C GLY A 99 -14.55 -22.31 25.84
N VAL A 100 -15.30 -21.59 24.99
CA VAL A 100 -15.39 -21.93 23.57
C VAL A 100 -14.02 -21.72 22.93
N ASP A 101 -13.66 -22.58 21.98
CA ASP A 101 -12.39 -22.49 21.27
C ASP A 101 -12.29 -21.19 20.44
N GLY A 102 -11.06 -20.79 20.15
CA GLY A 102 -10.77 -19.61 19.33
C GLY A 102 -11.30 -19.76 17.90
N VAL A 103 -11.67 -18.64 17.29
CA VAL A 103 -11.98 -18.60 15.85
C VAL A 103 -10.73 -18.98 15.04
N ASP A 104 -10.92 -19.72 13.95
CA ASP A 104 -9.81 -20.17 13.11
C ASP A 104 -9.04 -19.00 12.49
N GLY A 105 -7.75 -19.24 12.23
CA GLY A 105 -6.87 -18.29 11.56
C GLY A 105 -7.36 -17.92 10.16
N ALA A 106 -7.16 -16.66 9.76
CA ALA A 106 -7.39 -16.25 8.38
C ALA A 106 -6.49 -17.07 7.42
N ASN A 107 -7.04 -17.44 6.26
CA ASN A 107 -6.33 -18.25 5.26
C ASN A 107 -4.98 -17.64 4.86
N GLY A 108 -4.06 -18.53 4.48
CA GLY A 108 -2.74 -18.15 3.97
C GLY A 108 -2.81 -17.24 2.74
N ALA A 109 -1.85 -16.33 2.64
CA ALA A 109 -1.67 -15.53 1.42
C ALA A 109 -1.34 -16.46 0.24
N GLN A 110 -1.95 -16.21 -0.93
CA GLN A 110 -1.67 -16.97 -2.14
C GLN A 110 -0.16 -16.94 -2.45
N GLY A 111 0.38 -18.06 -2.90
CA GLY A 111 1.78 -18.12 -3.30
C GLY A 111 2.06 -17.21 -4.50
N PRO A 112 3.26 -16.63 -4.61
CA PRO A 112 3.63 -15.87 -5.80
C PRO A 112 3.56 -16.78 -7.05
N PRO A 113 3.19 -16.24 -8.23
CA PRO A 113 3.25 -16.97 -9.49
C PRO A 113 4.61 -17.63 -9.75
N GLY A 114 4.60 -18.64 -10.61
CA GLY A 114 5.84 -19.24 -11.10
C GLY A 114 6.71 -18.19 -11.81
N PRO A 115 8.06 -18.34 -11.81
CA PRO A 115 8.88 -17.57 -12.74
C PRO A 115 8.44 -17.89 -14.18
N ALA A 116 8.42 -16.88 -15.04
CA ALA A 116 8.04 -17.07 -16.44
C ALA A 116 8.91 -18.15 -17.10
N GLY A 117 8.29 -18.93 -18.00
CA GLY A 117 9.02 -19.88 -18.83
C GLY A 117 10.03 -19.15 -19.71
N LYS A 118 11.25 -19.70 -19.85
CA LYS A 118 12.25 -19.11 -20.75
C LYS A 118 11.79 -19.16 -22.21
N ASP A 119 11.96 -18.06 -22.93
CA ASP A 119 11.48 -17.90 -24.30
C ASP A 119 11.98 -18.97 -25.27
N GLY A 120 11.24 -19.10 -26.38
CA GLY A 120 11.67 -19.80 -27.58
C GLY A 120 12.73 -18.98 -28.31
N LEU A 121 13.92 -19.56 -28.50
CA LEU A 121 15.06 -18.84 -29.10
C LEU A 121 14.97 -18.82 -30.63
N TYR A 122 14.73 -17.65 -31.22
CA TYR A 122 14.87 -17.44 -32.66
C TYR A 122 16.35 -17.33 -33.06
N SER A 123 16.97 -18.45 -33.44
CA SER A 123 18.29 -18.46 -34.08
C SER A 123 18.17 -18.08 -35.57
N LEU A 124 18.89 -17.04 -36.00
CA LEU A 124 19.05 -16.69 -37.42
C LEU A 124 20.01 -17.63 -38.19
N SER A 125 20.12 -18.89 -37.77
CA SER A 125 20.83 -19.93 -38.52
C SER A 125 20.30 -21.34 -38.24
N PHE A 126 19.99 -22.05 -39.34
CA PHE A 126 19.46 -23.42 -39.45
C PHE A 126 18.08 -23.74 -38.86
N LEU A 127 17.42 -24.73 -39.48
CA LEU A 127 16.01 -25.07 -39.32
C LEU A 127 15.78 -26.03 -38.15
N GLU A 128 15.36 -25.51 -36.99
CA GLU A 128 14.54 -26.26 -36.02
C GLU A 128 13.84 -25.32 -35.03
N THR A 129 12.51 -25.41 -34.94
CA THR A 129 11.70 -24.64 -33.97
C THR A 129 11.64 -25.36 -32.63
N TYR A 130 12.09 -24.70 -31.57
CA TYR A 130 11.84 -25.12 -30.18
C TYR A 130 10.73 -24.25 -29.58
N GLU A 131 9.63 -24.87 -29.16
CA GLU A 131 8.64 -24.22 -28.32
C GLU A 131 9.25 -23.82 -26.96
N GLY A 132 8.74 -22.72 -26.38
CA GLY A 132 9.13 -22.28 -25.03
C GLY A 132 8.80 -23.36 -24.00
N ALA A 133 9.66 -23.52 -22.99
CA ALA A 133 9.37 -24.44 -21.89
C ALA A 133 8.37 -23.76 -20.94
N ILE A 134 7.26 -24.43 -20.65
CA ILE A 134 6.28 -23.99 -19.64
C ILE A 134 7.02 -23.70 -18.32
N GLY A 135 6.71 -22.57 -17.69
CA GLY A 135 7.35 -22.15 -16.43
C GLY A 135 7.10 -23.13 -15.29
N ASP A 136 8.02 -23.19 -14.33
CA ASP A 136 7.83 -24.01 -13.12
C ASP A 136 6.57 -23.55 -12.35
N PRO A 137 5.72 -24.46 -11.85
CA PRO A 137 4.50 -24.11 -11.15
C PRO A 137 4.70 -23.15 -9.97
N GLY A 138 3.71 -22.28 -9.76
CA GLY A 138 3.70 -21.33 -8.64
C GLY A 138 3.91 -22.01 -7.29
N LYS A 139 4.74 -21.40 -6.44
CA LYS A 139 5.04 -21.94 -5.10
C LYS A 139 3.76 -21.96 -4.25
N ASN A 140 3.66 -22.91 -3.32
CA ASN A 140 2.56 -22.94 -2.35
C ASN A 140 2.51 -21.62 -1.56
N GLY A 141 1.29 -21.18 -1.20
CA GLY A 141 1.11 -20.06 -0.29
C GLY A 141 1.62 -20.35 1.11
N ILE A 142 1.97 -19.30 1.86
CA ILE A 142 2.38 -19.45 3.27
C ILE A 142 1.16 -19.75 4.14
N ASN A 143 1.30 -20.62 5.14
CA ASN A 143 0.22 -20.95 6.07
C ASN A 143 -0.37 -19.71 6.74
N GLY A 144 -1.69 -19.73 6.94
CA GLY A 144 -2.37 -18.69 7.71
C GLY A 144 -1.90 -18.65 9.16
N PRO A 145 -1.78 -17.46 9.78
CA PRO A 145 -1.42 -17.36 11.20
C PRO A 145 -2.44 -18.10 12.06
N ARG A 146 -2.01 -18.60 13.23
CA ARG A 146 -2.92 -19.32 14.14
C ARG A 146 -4.01 -18.40 14.68
N GLY A 147 -5.24 -18.90 14.73
CA GLY A 147 -6.38 -18.23 15.36
C GLY A 147 -6.10 -17.84 16.82
N PRO A 148 -6.64 -16.71 17.31
CA PRO A 148 -6.42 -16.25 18.69
C PRO A 148 -7.00 -17.22 19.72
N GLN A 149 -6.55 -17.11 20.98
CA GLN A 149 -7.06 -17.98 22.05
C GLN A 149 -8.54 -17.72 22.37
N GLY A 150 -9.32 -18.79 22.50
CA GLY A 150 -10.72 -18.73 22.94
C GLY A 150 -10.85 -18.17 24.37
N PRO A 151 -11.87 -17.33 24.67
CA PRO A 151 -11.98 -16.65 25.95
C PRO A 151 -12.17 -17.63 27.14
N PRO A 152 -11.83 -17.23 28.38
CA PRO A 152 -12.12 -18.02 29.58
C PRO A 152 -13.58 -18.45 29.69
N GLY A 153 -13.80 -19.74 29.99
CA GLY A 153 -15.13 -20.27 30.26
C GLY A 153 -15.79 -19.62 31.47
N PRO A 154 -17.13 -19.61 31.53
CA PRO A 154 -17.89 -18.87 32.55
C PRO A 154 -17.57 -19.34 33.98
N GLN A 155 -17.92 -18.51 34.96
CA GLN A 155 -17.75 -18.87 36.37
C GLN A 155 -18.58 -20.11 36.72
N GLY A 156 -18.01 -20.99 37.56
CA GLY A 156 -18.75 -22.14 38.08
C GLY A 156 -19.93 -21.72 38.97
N PRO A 157 -20.92 -22.58 39.19
CA PRO A 157 -22.05 -22.29 40.08
C PRO A 157 -21.58 -22.04 41.53
N GLU A 158 -22.46 -21.49 42.36
CA GLU A 158 -22.22 -21.37 43.80
C GLU A 158 -22.02 -22.76 44.44
N GLY A 159 -21.26 -22.83 45.54
CA GLY A 159 -21.17 -24.05 46.34
C GLY A 159 -22.50 -24.38 47.00
N THR A 160 -22.66 -25.59 47.52
CA THR A 160 -23.86 -25.90 48.29
C THR A 160 -23.79 -25.25 49.67
N THR A 161 -24.94 -25.05 50.32
CA THR A 161 -24.98 -24.81 51.77
C THR A 161 -24.33 -25.99 52.50
N GLY A 162 -23.75 -25.75 53.68
CA GLY A 162 -23.30 -26.82 54.56
C GLY A 162 -24.48 -27.57 55.20
N PRO A 163 -24.26 -28.79 55.73
CA PRO A 163 -25.26 -29.46 56.56
C PRO A 163 -25.54 -28.68 57.85
N GLU A 164 -26.63 -29.03 58.53
CA GLU A 164 -26.92 -28.55 59.88
C GLU A 164 -25.80 -28.97 60.86
N GLY A 165 -25.57 -28.15 61.90
CA GLY A 165 -24.57 -28.46 62.92
C GLY A 165 -24.99 -29.65 63.78
N ALA A 166 -24.04 -30.19 64.55
CA ALA A 166 -24.38 -31.25 65.51
C ALA A 166 -25.32 -30.69 66.59
N LYS A 167 -26.19 -31.54 67.16
CA LYS A 167 -27.02 -31.12 68.30
C LYS A 167 -26.15 -30.99 69.56
N GLY A 168 -26.31 -29.91 70.31
CA GLY A 168 -25.55 -29.67 71.54
C GLY A 168 -25.76 -30.77 72.57
N PRO A 169 -24.74 -31.14 73.36
CA PRO A 169 -24.84 -32.22 74.34
C PRO A 169 -25.90 -31.90 75.41
N THR A 170 -26.61 -32.92 75.86
CA THR A 170 -27.54 -32.83 76.99
C THR A 170 -26.80 -32.34 78.25
N GLY A 171 -27.46 -31.50 79.04
CA GLY A 171 -26.85 -30.92 80.25
C GLY A 171 -26.52 -31.97 81.33
N PRO A 172 -25.62 -31.66 82.28
CA PRO A 172 -25.29 -32.55 83.39
C PRO A 172 -26.53 -32.82 84.27
N GLU A 173 -26.58 -34.03 84.85
CA GLU A 173 -27.81 -34.59 85.44
C GLU A 173 -28.31 -33.78 86.66
N GLY A 174 -29.36 -33.00 86.41
CA GLY A 174 -30.17 -32.27 87.37
C GLY A 174 -31.52 -31.94 86.70
N GLY A 175 -32.60 -31.90 87.49
CA GLY A 175 -33.99 -31.98 87.00
C GLY A 175 -34.29 -31.17 85.73
N ASP A 176 -34.70 -31.88 84.68
CA ASP A 176 -35.13 -31.38 83.37
C ASP A 176 -34.17 -30.38 82.69
N GLY A 177 -32.90 -30.79 82.59
CA GLY A 177 -31.94 -30.24 81.63
C GLY A 177 -32.32 -30.61 80.19
N SER A 178 -33.02 -29.71 79.49
CA SER A 178 -33.30 -29.85 78.06
C SER A 178 -32.01 -29.85 77.23
N ASP A 179 -31.97 -30.65 76.16
CA ASP A 179 -30.83 -30.68 75.23
C ASP A 179 -30.42 -29.29 74.72
N GLY A 180 -29.14 -29.12 74.39
CA GLY A 180 -28.66 -27.95 73.69
C GLY A 180 -29.33 -27.77 72.32
N PRO A 181 -29.49 -26.53 71.83
CA PRO A 181 -30.01 -26.27 70.49
C PRO A 181 -29.11 -26.89 69.42
N THR A 182 -29.69 -27.21 68.26
CA THR A 182 -28.93 -27.70 67.11
C THR A 182 -27.95 -26.63 66.62
N GLY A 183 -26.72 -27.02 66.32
CA GLY A 183 -25.71 -26.11 65.79
C GLY A 183 -26.14 -25.51 64.46
N ALA A 184 -25.82 -24.23 64.25
CA ALA A 184 -26.26 -23.50 63.06
C ALA A 184 -25.76 -24.15 61.75
N THR A 185 -26.58 -24.08 60.70
CA THR A 185 -26.27 -24.61 59.36
C THR A 185 -24.94 -24.06 58.83
N GLY A 186 -24.10 -24.97 58.33
CA GLY A 186 -22.78 -24.61 57.81
C GLY A 186 -22.87 -23.62 56.65
N PRO A 187 -21.99 -22.60 56.58
CA PRO A 187 -22.06 -21.58 55.55
C PRO A 187 -21.85 -22.15 54.15
N THR A 188 -22.37 -21.45 53.14
CA THR A 188 -22.28 -21.85 51.73
C THR A 188 -20.83 -22.01 51.28
N GLY A 189 -20.58 -23.07 50.50
CA GLY A 189 -19.33 -23.29 49.81
C GLY A 189 -19.05 -22.15 48.82
N PRO A 190 -17.79 -21.69 48.68
CA PRO A 190 -17.46 -20.60 47.76
C PRO A 190 -17.80 -21.00 46.31
N THR A 191 -18.20 -20.02 45.52
CA THR A 191 -18.50 -20.15 44.10
C THR A 191 -17.35 -20.78 43.32
N GLY A 192 -17.68 -21.70 42.40
CA GLY A 192 -16.69 -22.37 41.57
C GLY A 192 -15.87 -21.37 40.74
N SER A 193 -14.59 -21.66 40.55
CA SER A 193 -13.72 -20.83 39.71
C SER A 193 -14.13 -20.89 38.23
N ALA A 194 -13.73 -19.88 37.47
CA ALA A 194 -13.96 -19.81 36.03
C ALA A 194 -13.38 -21.01 35.28
N GLY A 195 -13.96 -21.29 34.11
CA GLY A 195 -13.40 -22.23 33.14
C GLY A 195 -11.95 -21.89 32.78
N ALA A 196 -11.25 -22.86 32.18
CA ALA A 196 -10.04 -22.49 31.44
C ALA A 196 -10.42 -21.64 30.21
N ALA A 197 -9.46 -20.90 29.65
CA ALA A 197 -9.56 -20.42 28.28
C ALA A 197 -9.82 -21.59 27.32
N GLY A 198 -10.49 -21.31 26.20
CA GLY A 198 -10.58 -22.27 25.10
C GLY A 198 -9.21 -22.56 24.50
N ALA A 199 -9.13 -23.55 23.60
CA ALA A 199 -7.94 -23.71 22.78
C ALA A 199 -7.76 -22.49 21.85
N ASP A 200 -6.53 -22.24 21.42
CA ASP A 200 -6.30 -21.35 20.29
C ASP A 200 -6.83 -22.00 19.01
N GLY A 201 -7.46 -21.21 18.14
CA GLY A 201 -8.07 -21.69 16.90
C GLY A 201 -7.08 -22.42 15.98
N ALA A 202 -7.56 -23.03 14.90
CA ALA A 202 -6.65 -23.68 13.95
C ALA A 202 -5.71 -22.66 13.28
N ALA A 203 -4.62 -23.16 12.71
CA ALA A 203 -3.89 -22.40 11.69
C ALA A 203 -4.78 -22.25 10.46
N GLY A 204 -4.80 -21.05 9.87
CA GLY A 204 -5.51 -20.83 8.62
C GLY A 204 -4.93 -21.72 7.52
N ALA A 205 -5.81 -22.24 6.64
CA ALA A 205 -5.41 -23.17 5.60
C ALA A 205 -4.34 -22.59 4.67
N ASP A 206 -3.49 -23.47 4.13
CA ASP A 206 -2.46 -23.15 3.14
C ASP A 206 -3.02 -22.27 2.02
N GLY A 207 -2.31 -21.18 1.69
CA GLY A 207 -2.68 -20.34 0.57
C GLY A 207 -2.57 -21.13 -0.74
N ALA A 208 -3.54 -20.92 -1.65
CA ALA A 208 -3.54 -21.57 -2.95
C ALA A 208 -2.22 -21.34 -3.71
N ALA A 209 -1.89 -22.25 -4.63
CA ALA A 209 -0.75 -22.06 -5.52
C ALA A 209 -0.90 -20.78 -6.36
N GLY A 210 0.23 -20.14 -6.69
CA GLY A 210 0.25 -19.12 -7.73
C GLY A 210 -0.14 -19.73 -9.09
N ALA A 211 -0.83 -18.96 -9.93
CA ALA A 211 -1.15 -19.39 -11.28
C ALA A 211 0.14 -19.54 -12.13
N ASP A 212 0.06 -20.35 -13.20
CA ASP A 212 1.15 -20.56 -14.14
C ASP A 212 1.49 -19.25 -14.87
N GLY A 213 2.79 -18.98 -15.05
CA GLY A 213 3.29 -17.72 -15.61
C GLY A 213 3.05 -17.61 -17.12
N ALA A 214 1.97 -16.94 -17.52
CA ALA A 214 1.75 -16.48 -18.89
C ALA A 214 2.46 -15.14 -19.17
N ASN A 215 2.67 -14.86 -20.46
CA ASN A 215 3.63 -13.89 -20.99
C ASN A 215 3.20 -12.41 -20.77
N ALA A 216 4.20 -11.51 -20.77
CA ALA A 216 4.12 -10.04 -20.65
C ALA A 216 3.59 -9.47 -19.31
N LYS A 217 4.43 -8.66 -18.64
CA LYS A 217 4.26 -8.11 -17.29
C LYS A 217 4.20 -6.57 -17.34
N ALA A 218 3.08 -6.07 -17.86
CA ALA A 218 2.76 -4.64 -17.83
C ALA A 218 2.75 -4.08 -16.39
N ILE A 219 3.69 -3.19 -16.05
CA ILE A 219 3.75 -2.53 -14.73
C ILE A 219 2.79 -1.32 -14.67
N GLY A 220 1.53 -1.58 -14.99
CA GLY A 220 0.41 -0.64 -14.89
C GLY A 220 -0.45 -0.90 -13.64
N ARG A 221 -1.36 0.04 -13.31
CA ARG A 221 -2.21 -0.05 -12.11
C ARG A 221 -3.10 -1.30 -12.10
N GLY A 222 -2.66 -2.31 -11.35
CA GLY A 222 -3.48 -3.40 -10.83
C GLY A 222 -4.08 -4.32 -11.88
N GLN A 223 -3.24 -5.21 -12.45
CA GLN A 223 -3.60 -6.44 -13.17
C GLN A 223 -5.01 -6.42 -13.80
N VAL A 224 -5.12 -5.88 -15.03
CA VAL A 224 -6.34 -5.99 -15.83
C VAL A 224 -6.49 -7.46 -16.24
N ALA A 225 -7.10 -8.26 -15.36
CA ALA A 225 -7.15 -9.73 -15.44
C ALA A 225 -8.04 -10.28 -16.58
N ASN A 226 -8.40 -9.42 -17.54
CA ASN A 226 -9.18 -9.71 -18.75
C ASN A 226 -8.66 -8.90 -19.96
N THR A 227 -7.38 -8.50 -20.01
CA THR A 227 -6.80 -7.85 -21.21
C THR A 227 -6.92 -8.80 -22.40
N THR A 228 -7.82 -8.46 -23.34
CA THR A 228 -8.00 -9.20 -24.58
C THR A 228 -7.09 -8.57 -25.63
N PHE A 229 -6.11 -9.33 -26.11
CA PHE A 229 -5.23 -8.91 -27.21
C PHE A 229 -5.84 -9.27 -28.56
N THR A 230 -5.94 -8.29 -29.47
CA THR A 230 -6.38 -8.49 -30.86
C THR A 230 -5.25 -8.11 -31.80
N SER A 231 -4.84 -9.03 -32.68
CA SER A 231 -3.93 -8.73 -33.79
C SER A 231 -4.72 -8.17 -34.98
N LEU A 232 -4.40 -6.96 -35.43
CA LEU A 232 -5.14 -6.25 -36.50
C LEU A 232 -4.48 -6.43 -37.89
N ASP A 233 -3.17 -6.28 -37.95
CA ASP A 233 -2.34 -6.65 -39.10
C ASP A 233 -1.33 -7.71 -38.66
N THR A 234 -1.13 -8.73 -39.49
CA THR A 234 -0.18 -9.83 -39.28
C THR A 234 0.59 -10.17 -40.55
N THR A 235 0.53 -9.29 -41.57
CA THR A 235 1.02 -9.59 -42.93
C THR A 235 2.44 -9.07 -43.14
N GLY A 236 3.38 -9.68 -42.43
CA GLY A 236 4.80 -9.30 -42.43
C GLY A 236 5.23 -8.62 -41.13
N ASP A 237 6.38 -7.94 -41.19
CA ASP A 237 6.85 -7.01 -40.14
C ASP A 237 6.11 -5.67 -40.29
N VAL A 238 5.27 -5.35 -39.30
CA VAL A 238 4.26 -4.29 -39.30
C VAL A 238 4.05 -3.73 -37.90
N GLY A 239 3.54 -2.50 -37.79
CA GLY A 239 3.19 -1.88 -36.51
C GLY A 239 4.31 -1.05 -35.88
N GLN A 240 5.43 -0.87 -36.58
CA GLN A 240 6.53 -0.05 -36.07
C GLN A 240 6.11 1.44 -36.01
N TYR A 241 6.59 2.14 -34.99
CA TYR A 241 6.25 3.56 -34.72
C TYR A 241 4.74 3.84 -34.64
N THR A 242 3.95 2.89 -34.14
CA THR A 242 2.50 3.05 -33.99
C THR A 242 2.14 4.27 -33.14
N SER A 243 1.19 5.08 -33.65
CA SER A 243 0.52 6.13 -32.89
C SER A 243 -1.00 5.90 -32.95
N VAL A 244 -1.69 6.16 -31.85
CA VAL A 244 -3.12 5.90 -31.66
C VAL A 244 -3.83 7.11 -31.07
N THR A 245 -5.02 7.40 -31.57
CA THR A 245 -5.96 8.36 -31.01
C THR A 245 -7.39 7.79 -31.03
N ILE A 246 -8.35 8.50 -30.44
CA ILE A 246 -9.77 8.15 -30.49
C ILE A 246 -10.48 9.08 -31.48
N GLY A 247 -11.11 8.50 -32.49
CA GLY A 247 -11.88 9.18 -33.53
C GLY A 247 -13.14 9.89 -33.00
N ALA A 248 -13.73 10.74 -33.84
CA ALA A 248 -14.92 11.52 -33.48
C ALA A 248 -16.20 10.67 -33.25
N ASP A 249 -16.16 9.39 -33.58
CA ASP A 249 -17.19 8.37 -33.28
C ASP A 249 -16.90 7.57 -32.01
N GLY A 250 -15.75 7.78 -31.36
CA GLY A 250 -15.32 7.06 -30.17
C GLY A 250 -14.54 5.76 -30.46
N LEU A 251 -14.15 5.50 -31.70
CA LEU A 251 -13.39 4.31 -32.10
C LEU A 251 -11.88 4.60 -32.20
N GLY A 252 -11.04 3.58 -32.09
CA GLY A 252 -9.59 3.76 -32.21
C GLY A 252 -9.15 4.04 -33.64
N LEU A 253 -8.39 5.12 -33.85
CA LEU A 253 -7.68 5.40 -35.10
C LEU A 253 -6.18 5.24 -34.85
N ILE A 254 -5.56 4.31 -35.57
CA ILE A 254 -4.17 3.88 -35.37
C ILE A 254 -3.40 4.08 -36.68
N SER A 255 -2.31 4.84 -36.65
CA SER A 255 -1.37 4.98 -37.77
C SER A 255 -0.08 4.21 -37.45
N TYR A 256 0.50 3.53 -38.44
CA TYR A 256 1.72 2.73 -38.24
C TYR A 256 2.53 2.54 -39.52
N TYR A 257 3.82 2.22 -39.36
CA TYR A 257 4.73 1.88 -40.45
C TYR A 257 4.69 0.37 -40.74
N ASP A 258 4.58 -0.01 -42.01
CA ASP A 258 4.84 -1.35 -42.50
C ASP A 258 6.31 -1.47 -42.92
N VAL A 259 7.09 -2.27 -42.20
CA VAL A 259 8.53 -2.44 -42.46
C VAL A 259 8.78 -3.27 -43.72
N THR A 260 7.84 -4.17 -44.06
CA THR A 260 7.92 -5.12 -45.17
C THR A 260 7.70 -4.44 -46.52
N ASN A 261 6.65 -3.62 -46.60
CA ASN A 261 6.24 -2.89 -47.79
C ASN A 261 6.84 -1.46 -47.82
N GLN A 262 7.37 -0.97 -46.70
CA GLN A 262 7.98 0.35 -46.50
C GLN A 262 6.99 1.50 -46.65
N ASP A 263 5.73 1.27 -46.26
CA ASP A 263 4.59 2.15 -46.46
C ASP A 263 3.86 2.57 -45.17
N LEU A 264 3.04 3.63 -45.28
CA LEU A 264 2.21 4.12 -44.19
C LEU A 264 0.83 3.46 -44.25
N LYS A 265 0.46 2.76 -43.18
CA LYS A 265 -0.85 2.16 -42.98
C LYS A 265 -1.63 2.83 -41.85
N VAL A 266 -2.95 2.66 -41.92
CA VAL A 266 -3.91 3.05 -40.90
C VAL A 266 -4.86 1.89 -40.60
N ALA A 267 -5.14 1.65 -39.33
CA ALA A 267 -6.24 0.82 -38.85
C ALA A 267 -7.30 1.73 -38.20
N HIS A 268 -8.55 1.63 -38.65
CA HIS A 268 -9.69 2.23 -37.94
C HIS A 268 -10.54 1.12 -37.31
N CYS A 269 -10.62 1.09 -35.98
CA CYS A 269 -11.31 0.05 -35.23
C CYS A 269 -12.80 -0.03 -35.59
N SER A 270 -13.34 -1.24 -35.68
CA SER A 270 -14.78 -1.48 -35.93
C SER A 270 -15.64 -1.34 -34.67
N ASP A 271 -15.02 -1.36 -33.49
CA ASP A 271 -15.68 -1.32 -32.18
C ASP A 271 -14.71 -0.78 -31.10
N VAL A 272 -15.25 -0.42 -29.92
CA VAL A 272 -14.50 0.22 -28.83
C VAL A 272 -13.44 -0.66 -28.15
N ASN A 273 -13.46 -1.98 -28.37
CA ASN A 273 -12.42 -2.92 -27.92
C ASN A 273 -11.45 -3.29 -29.06
N CYS A 274 -11.67 -2.73 -30.25
CA CYS A 274 -10.91 -3.01 -31.48
C CYS A 274 -10.76 -4.52 -31.76
N THR A 275 -11.85 -5.29 -31.72
CA THR A 275 -11.81 -6.73 -32.06
C THR A 275 -11.66 -6.98 -33.57
N SER A 276 -11.78 -5.93 -34.37
CA SER A 276 -11.38 -5.86 -35.78
C SER A 276 -11.17 -4.40 -36.18
N ALA A 277 -10.55 -4.16 -37.34
CA ALA A 277 -10.37 -2.82 -37.90
C ALA A 277 -10.46 -2.81 -39.43
N THR A 278 -10.81 -1.66 -39.99
CA THR A 278 -10.64 -1.34 -41.41
C THR A 278 -9.18 -0.95 -41.66
N MET A 279 -8.46 -1.78 -42.41
CA MET A 279 -7.04 -1.59 -42.71
C MET A 279 -6.89 -0.84 -44.04
N THR A 280 -6.18 0.29 -44.05
CA THR A 280 -5.95 1.13 -45.23
C THR A 280 -4.47 1.38 -45.45
N LEU A 281 -4.01 1.18 -46.69
CA LEU A 281 -2.73 1.68 -47.19
C LEU A 281 -2.90 3.15 -47.59
N LEU A 282 -2.18 4.07 -46.94
CA LEU A 282 -2.44 5.50 -47.05
C LEU A 282 -1.41 6.25 -47.92
N ASP A 283 -0.12 6.00 -47.72
CA ASP A 283 0.97 6.51 -48.58
C ASP A 283 1.87 5.34 -48.97
N ASN A 284 1.98 5.08 -50.28
CA ASN A 284 2.85 4.08 -50.89
C ASN A 284 3.80 4.70 -51.93
N SER A 285 4.29 5.90 -51.64
CA SER A 285 5.35 6.57 -52.39
C SER A 285 6.54 5.65 -52.68
N THR A 286 7.33 5.96 -53.72
CA THR A 286 8.54 5.19 -54.09
C THR A 286 9.72 5.35 -53.11
N SER A 287 9.47 5.88 -51.92
CA SER A 287 10.38 6.15 -50.82
C SER A 287 9.78 5.58 -49.54
N ARG A 288 10.63 5.28 -48.54
CA ARG A 288 10.15 4.71 -47.27
C ARG A 288 9.32 5.76 -46.51
N VAL A 289 8.04 5.52 -46.35
CA VAL A 289 7.08 6.48 -45.78
C VAL A 289 6.36 5.91 -44.58
N GLY A 290 6.09 6.74 -43.57
CA GLY A 290 5.38 6.37 -42.35
C GLY A 290 6.27 6.26 -41.10
N TYR A 291 7.58 6.47 -41.24
CA TYR A 291 8.52 6.54 -40.12
C TYR A 291 8.07 7.58 -39.09
N HIS A 292 8.06 7.18 -37.81
CA HIS A 292 7.69 8.04 -36.69
C HIS A 292 6.34 8.75 -36.87
N THR A 293 5.31 8.01 -37.27
CA THR A 293 3.97 8.56 -37.47
C THR A 293 3.33 9.01 -36.15
N SER A 294 2.55 10.09 -36.21
CA SER A 294 1.78 10.65 -35.10
C SER A 294 0.39 11.04 -35.61
N VAL A 295 -0.68 10.63 -34.92
CA VAL A 295 -2.07 10.87 -35.34
C VAL A 295 -2.87 11.67 -34.32
N THR A 296 -3.65 12.63 -34.81
CA THR A 296 -4.63 13.41 -34.05
C THR A 296 -5.95 13.52 -34.84
N ILE A 297 -6.99 14.12 -34.25
CA ILE A 297 -8.30 14.34 -34.92
C ILE A 297 -8.53 15.82 -35.16
N GLY A 298 -8.80 16.19 -36.41
CA GLY A 298 -9.08 17.55 -36.87
C GLY A 298 -10.41 18.12 -36.37
N THR A 299 -10.61 19.42 -36.57
CA THR A 299 -11.84 20.13 -36.16
C THR A 299 -13.09 19.75 -36.95
N ASP A 300 -12.95 19.02 -38.05
CA ASP A 300 -14.03 18.37 -38.81
C ASP A 300 -14.32 16.92 -38.37
N GLY A 301 -13.56 16.40 -37.40
CA GLY A 301 -13.68 15.04 -36.88
C GLY A 301 -12.92 13.96 -37.66
N LEU A 302 -12.06 14.36 -38.60
CA LEU A 302 -11.27 13.44 -39.44
C LEU A 302 -9.82 13.30 -38.93
N GLY A 303 -9.18 12.17 -39.21
CA GLY A 303 -7.80 11.92 -38.79
C GLY A 303 -6.79 12.81 -39.52
N ILE A 304 -5.86 13.42 -38.78
CA ILE A 304 -4.69 14.12 -39.33
C ILE A 304 -3.43 13.42 -38.83
N ILE A 305 -2.60 12.97 -39.76
CA ILE A 305 -1.44 12.12 -39.49
C ILE A 305 -0.18 12.83 -39.98
N ALA A 306 0.75 13.15 -39.08
CA ALA A 306 2.09 13.62 -39.42
C ALA A 306 3.07 12.43 -39.46
N TYR A 307 3.96 12.39 -40.44
CA TYR A 307 4.92 11.29 -40.59
C TYR A 307 6.14 11.69 -41.43
N LYS A 308 7.24 10.96 -41.27
CA LYS A 308 8.46 11.17 -42.06
C LYS A 308 8.41 10.36 -43.37
N ASP A 309 8.81 11.01 -44.46
CA ASP A 309 9.28 10.37 -45.69
C ASP A 309 10.81 10.30 -45.66
N ASP A 310 11.35 9.12 -45.38
CA ASP A 310 12.78 8.94 -45.14
C ASP A 310 13.62 8.95 -46.43
N GLY A 311 13.00 8.67 -47.59
CA GLY A 311 13.71 8.65 -48.87
C GLY A 311 13.99 10.04 -49.47
N ASN A 312 13.32 11.09 -48.96
CA ASN A 312 13.62 12.49 -49.31
C ASN A 312 13.85 13.39 -48.08
N GLY A 313 13.57 12.91 -46.87
CA GLY A 313 13.76 13.67 -45.63
C GLY A 313 12.63 14.66 -45.32
N ASN A 314 11.49 14.59 -46.02
CA ASN A 314 10.38 15.51 -45.78
C ASN A 314 9.51 15.08 -44.59
N LEU A 315 8.93 16.07 -43.93
CA LEU A 315 7.74 15.90 -43.11
C LEU A 315 6.52 15.92 -44.05
N LYS A 316 5.69 14.88 -43.97
CA LYS A 316 4.41 14.78 -44.67
C LYS A 316 3.25 14.85 -43.67
N VAL A 317 2.11 15.34 -44.18
CA VAL A 317 0.82 15.32 -43.46
C VAL A 317 -0.20 14.64 -44.36
N ALA A 318 -0.91 13.64 -43.82
CA ALA A 318 -2.06 13.02 -44.44
C ALA A 318 -3.33 13.40 -43.68
N HIS A 319 -4.25 14.10 -44.34
CA HIS A 319 -5.58 14.40 -43.81
C HIS A 319 -6.61 13.43 -44.39
N CYS A 320 -7.17 12.56 -43.55
CA CYS A 320 -8.16 11.54 -43.92
C CYS A 320 -9.39 12.15 -44.60
N ALA A 321 -9.83 11.60 -45.72
CA ALA A 321 -11.01 12.09 -46.45
C ALA A 321 -12.36 11.57 -45.88
N ASN A 322 -12.32 10.70 -44.87
CA ASN A 322 -13.46 10.19 -44.12
C ASN A 322 -12.98 9.59 -42.78
N ILE A 323 -13.91 9.31 -41.86
CA ILE A 323 -13.61 8.86 -40.49
C ILE A 323 -12.85 7.52 -40.43
N ASN A 324 -13.14 6.58 -41.34
CA ASN A 324 -12.42 5.31 -41.47
C ASN A 324 -11.04 5.45 -42.15
N CYS A 325 -10.64 6.68 -42.49
CA CYS A 325 -9.41 7.03 -43.21
C CYS A 325 -9.11 6.18 -44.47
N THR A 326 -10.14 5.77 -45.23
CA THR A 326 -9.95 4.89 -46.42
C THR A 326 -9.22 5.56 -47.59
N SER A 327 -8.88 6.85 -47.45
CA SER A 327 -8.03 7.65 -48.33
C SER A 327 -7.70 8.97 -47.61
N ALA A 328 -6.64 9.66 -48.04
CA ALA A 328 -6.26 10.96 -47.49
C ALA A 328 -5.80 11.95 -48.57
N THR A 329 -5.87 13.25 -48.24
CA THR A 329 -5.09 14.29 -48.93
C THR A 329 -3.70 14.33 -48.30
N ILE A 330 -2.66 14.08 -49.09
CA ILE A 330 -1.26 14.11 -48.62
C ILE A 330 -0.58 15.40 -49.07
N THR A 331 0.05 16.10 -48.13
CA THR A 331 0.91 17.27 -48.37
C THR A 331 2.31 17.06 -47.81
N HIS A 332 3.22 17.97 -48.15
CA HIS A 332 4.54 18.07 -47.54
C HIS A 332 4.68 19.44 -46.86
N VAL A 333 5.47 19.47 -45.80
CA VAL A 333 5.68 20.59 -44.89
C VAL A 333 7.10 21.15 -45.11
N ASN A 334 7.35 22.46 -44.96
CA ASN A 334 8.60 23.09 -45.41
C ASN A 334 9.23 24.05 -44.37
N PRO A 335 10.50 23.86 -43.93
CA PRO A 335 11.54 22.99 -44.49
C PRO A 335 11.43 21.50 -44.08
N ALA A 336 12.30 20.68 -44.67
CA ALA A 336 12.26 19.22 -44.54
C ALA A 336 12.56 18.72 -43.10
N GLY A 337 11.66 17.89 -42.58
CA GLY A 337 11.62 17.42 -41.18
C GLY A 337 12.53 16.24 -40.85
N GLY A 338 13.13 16.28 -39.65
CA GLY A 338 14.19 15.36 -39.23
C GLY A 338 13.71 13.98 -38.77
N GLY A 339 12.42 13.81 -38.51
CA GLY A 339 11.87 12.63 -37.88
C GLY A 339 11.72 12.81 -36.36
N TYR A 340 10.81 12.01 -35.80
CA TYR A 340 10.11 12.25 -34.53
C TYR A 340 9.09 13.40 -34.56
N PRO A 341 8.21 13.51 -35.59
CA PRO A 341 7.14 14.48 -35.58
C PRO A 341 6.05 14.12 -34.56
N SER A 342 5.46 15.12 -33.93
CA SER A 342 4.32 15.00 -33.03
C SER A 342 3.29 16.08 -33.37
N ILE A 343 2.05 15.66 -33.67
CA ILE A 343 0.98 16.54 -34.17
C ILE A 343 -0.17 16.66 -33.16
N MET A 344 -0.65 17.88 -32.95
CA MET A 344 -1.87 18.19 -32.21
C MET A 344 -2.63 19.32 -32.89
N ILE A 345 -3.93 19.46 -32.56
CA ILE A 345 -4.75 20.57 -33.05
C ILE A 345 -4.72 21.71 -32.02
N GLY A 346 -4.25 22.88 -32.45
CA GLY A 346 -4.23 24.11 -31.65
C GLY A 346 -5.63 24.68 -31.39
N ALA A 347 -5.73 25.66 -30.47
CA ALA A 347 -7.00 26.27 -30.09
C ALA A 347 -7.66 27.14 -31.18
N ASP A 348 -6.95 27.43 -32.27
CA ASP A 348 -7.45 28.01 -33.52
C ASP A 348 -8.00 26.97 -34.50
N GLY A 349 -7.92 25.67 -34.16
CA GLY A 349 -8.46 24.56 -34.93
C GLY A 349 -7.57 24.03 -36.04
N LEU A 350 -6.30 24.45 -36.07
CA LEU A 350 -5.28 24.10 -37.06
C LEU A 350 -4.23 23.16 -36.47
N ALA A 351 -3.54 22.42 -37.33
CA ALA A 351 -2.49 21.49 -36.89
C ALA A 351 -1.20 22.25 -36.52
N LEU A 352 -0.72 22.00 -35.31
CA LEU A 352 0.61 22.35 -34.84
C LEU A 352 1.45 21.06 -34.80
N ILE A 353 2.64 21.10 -35.38
CA ILE A 353 3.54 19.94 -35.49
C ILE A 353 4.91 20.34 -34.93
N ALA A 354 5.38 19.61 -33.92
CA ALA A 354 6.78 19.60 -33.52
C ALA A 354 7.53 18.51 -34.29
N ASP A 355 8.75 18.76 -34.77
CA ASP A 355 9.64 17.77 -35.38
C ASP A 355 11.12 18.18 -35.19
N LYS A 356 12.06 17.32 -35.55
CA LYS A 356 13.47 17.68 -35.74
C LYS A 356 13.65 18.45 -37.07
N ARG A 357 14.78 19.13 -37.27
CA ARG A 357 15.18 19.73 -38.56
C ARG A 357 16.31 18.95 -39.24
N THR A 358 16.30 18.84 -40.58
CA THR A 358 17.39 18.23 -41.37
C THR A 358 18.39 19.25 -41.95
N GLU A 359 17.90 20.26 -42.67
CA GLU A 359 18.65 20.82 -43.81
C GLU A 359 19.82 21.76 -43.49
N SER A 360 19.91 22.29 -42.27
CA SER A 360 20.92 23.32 -41.91
C SER A 360 21.30 23.42 -40.43
N GLY A 361 20.72 22.58 -39.57
CA GLY A 361 20.98 22.57 -38.14
C GLY A 361 20.02 21.63 -37.43
N THR A 362 20.43 21.11 -36.28
CA THR A 362 19.73 20.08 -35.48
C THR A 362 18.50 20.58 -34.72
N GLY A 363 18.00 21.78 -35.03
CA GLY A 363 16.93 22.48 -34.31
C GLY A 363 15.63 21.67 -34.15
N LEU A 364 14.90 21.96 -33.08
CA LEU A 364 13.46 21.68 -33.01
C LEU A 364 12.76 22.60 -34.03
N LEU A 365 12.08 21.99 -34.98
CA LEU A 365 11.21 22.61 -35.97
C LEU A 365 9.79 22.62 -35.39
N VAL A 366 9.11 23.76 -35.45
CA VAL A 366 7.67 23.81 -35.19
C VAL A 366 6.97 24.41 -36.40
N SER A 367 6.10 23.61 -37.01
CA SER A 367 5.25 23.97 -38.15
C SER A 367 3.83 24.22 -37.68
N HIS A 368 3.28 25.38 -38.04
CA HIS A 368 1.87 25.70 -37.84
C HIS A 368 1.15 25.78 -39.18
N CYS A 369 0.29 24.78 -39.45
CA CYS A 369 -0.39 24.63 -40.73
C CYS A 369 -1.39 25.77 -40.99
N SER A 370 -1.30 26.45 -42.13
CA SER A 370 -2.19 27.57 -42.48
C SER A 370 -3.65 27.15 -42.79
N ASN A 371 -3.91 25.84 -42.88
CA ASN A 371 -5.24 25.23 -43.07
C ASN A 371 -5.22 23.75 -42.65
N ILE A 372 -6.40 23.14 -42.49
CA ILE A 372 -6.57 21.76 -42.00
C ILE A 372 -5.88 20.68 -42.86
N ASN A 373 -5.71 20.91 -44.17
CA ASN A 373 -4.99 20.00 -45.05
C ASN A 373 -3.46 20.20 -45.02
N CYS A 374 -2.96 21.16 -44.24
CA CYS A 374 -1.55 21.57 -44.20
C CYS A 374 -0.92 21.76 -45.60
N THR A 375 -1.58 22.47 -46.51
CA THR A 375 -1.02 22.77 -47.85
C THR A 375 0.06 23.86 -47.84
N SER A 376 0.25 24.50 -46.70
CA SER A 376 1.27 25.49 -46.37
C SER A 376 1.32 25.62 -44.85
N ASP A 377 2.45 26.07 -44.32
CA ASP A 377 2.69 26.24 -42.90
C ASP A 377 3.64 27.43 -42.62
N ASP A 378 3.50 28.03 -41.44
CA ASP A 378 4.47 28.98 -40.89
C ASP A 378 5.45 28.20 -40.00
N THR A 379 6.77 28.29 -40.28
CA THR A 379 7.79 27.52 -39.53
C THR A 379 8.67 28.35 -38.62
N THR A 380 8.81 27.85 -37.39
CA THR A 380 9.69 28.41 -36.36
C THR A 380 10.85 27.44 -36.10
N SER A 381 12.06 27.96 -35.97
CA SER A 381 13.23 27.18 -35.55
C SER A 381 13.57 27.50 -34.10
N LEU A 382 13.72 26.46 -33.30
CA LEU A 382 14.20 26.51 -31.93
C LEU A 382 15.67 26.03 -31.92
N GLY A 383 16.47 26.58 -31.00
CA GLY A 383 17.93 26.62 -31.15
C GLY A 383 18.73 25.38 -30.73
N ASP A 384 18.12 24.44 -30.02
CA ASP A 384 18.78 23.28 -29.42
C ASP A 384 18.89 22.09 -30.38
N ALA A 385 19.79 21.15 -30.12
CA ALA A 385 19.93 19.93 -30.94
C ALA A 385 18.94 18.86 -30.51
N VAL A 386 17.89 18.62 -31.30
CA VAL A 386 16.71 17.88 -30.84
C VAL A 386 16.59 16.47 -31.39
N SER A 387 16.07 15.55 -30.58
CA SER A 387 15.49 14.27 -31.00
C SER A 387 14.32 13.91 -30.09
N TYR A 388 13.43 13.02 -30.55
CA TYR A 388 12.26 12.55 -29.78
C TYR A 388 11.37 13.69 -29.30
N THR A 389 10.60 14.31 -30.20
CA THR A 389 9.63 15.35 -29.82
C THR A 389 8.31 14.73 -29.40
N SER A 390 7.64 15.35 -28.43
CA SER A 390 6.24 15.11 -28.13
C SER A 390 5.54 16.44 -27.85
N LEU A 391 4.35 16.64 -28.41
CA LEU A 391 3.57 17.85 -28.30
C LEU A 391 2.22 17.55 -27.62
N ALA A 392 1.86 18.36 -26.63
CA ALA A 392 0.51 18.43 -26.08
C ALA A 392 0.02 19.88 -26.09
N ILE A 393 -1.30 20.08 -26.05
CA ILE A 393 -1.92 21.42 -26.02
C ILE A 393 -2.44 21.69 -24.61
N GLY A 394 -2.01 22.81 -24.02
CA GLY A 394 -2.40 23.28 -22.70
C GLY A 394 -3.86 23.70 -22.61
N THR A 395 -4.37 23.81 -21.38
CA THR A 395 -5.71 24.36 -21.10
C THR A 395 -5.84 25.85 -21.41
N ASP A 396 -4.73 26.52 -21.72
CA ASP A 396 -4.63 27.88 -22.27
C ASP A 396 -4.65 27.93 -23.81
N GLY A 397 -4.66 26.77 -24.48
CA GLY A 397 -4.64 26.63 -25.93
C GLY A 397 -3.24 26.69 -26.57
N LEU A 398 -2.17 26.67 -25.77
CA LEU A 398 -0.79 26.79 -26.23
C LEU A 398 -0.08 25.43 -26.26
N GLY A 399 0.87 25.24 -27.18
CA GLY A 399 1.67 24.01 -27.24
C GLY A 399 2.70 23.93 -26.12
N LEU A 400 2.75 22.79 -25.43
CA LEU A 400 3.90 22.36 -24.62
C LEU A 400 4.58 21.20 -25.37
N ILE A 401 5.83 21.40 -25.76
CA ILE A 401 6.65 20.43 -26.47
C ILE A 401 7.74 19.92 -25.52
N SER A 402 7.82 18.61 -25.27
CA SER A 402 9.00 18.00 -24.64
C SER A 402 9.96 17.46 -25.71
N TYR A 403 11.26 17.50 -25.42
CA TYR A 403 12.30 16.96 -26.30
C TYR A 403 13.58 16.56 -25.54
N TRP A 404 14.34 15.64 -26.13
CA TRP A 404 15.73 15.40 -25.74
C TRP A 404 16.64 16.40 -26.45
N ASP A 405 17.44 17.16 -25.70
CA ASP A 405 18.52 17.97 -26.25
C ASP A 405 19.82 17.15 -26.30
N SER A 406 20.23 16.74 -27.49
CA SER A 406 21.47 16.00 -27.74
C SER A 406 22.76 16.84 -27.65
N THR A 407 22.70 18.12 -27.27
CA THR A 407 23.87 18.94 -26.92
C THR A 407 24.07 19.10 -25.42
N GLY A 408 23.01 19.32 -24.64
CA GLY A 408 23.06 19.21 -23.17
C GLY A 408 23.14 17.75 -22.68
N ASN A 409 22.47 16.85 -23.40
CA ASN A 409 21.94 15.57 -22.91
C ASN A 409 20.82 15.76 -21.86
N ASP A 410 20.08 16.87 -22.00
CA ASP A 410 19.02 17.35 -21.09
C ASP A 410 17.63 16.88 -21.56
N LEU A 411 16.70 16.71 -20.60
CA LEU A 411 15.27 16.83 -20.87
C LEU A 411 14.92 18.33 -20.90
N LYS A 412 14.44 18.80 -22.05
CA LYS A 412 13.97 20.18 -22.23
C LYS A 412 12.51 20.23 -22.65
N VAL A 413 11.92 21.40 -22.42
CA VAL A 413 10.61 21.79 -22.93
C VAL A 413 10.65 23.13 -23.63
N ALA A 414 9.80 23.27 -24.65
CA ALA A 414 9.41 24.53 -25.25
C ALA A 414 7.92 24.75 -24.99
N HIS A 415 7.57 25.80 -24.25
CA HIS A 415 6.19 26.24 -24.10
C HIS A 415 5.92 27.41 -25.05
N CYS A 416 4.99 27.22 -25.99
CA CYS A 416 4.58 28.24 -26.92
C CYS A 416 4.00 29.47 -26.18
N SER A 417 4.13 30.66 -26.77
CA SER A 417 3.59 31.93 -26.26
C SER A 417 2.46 32.49 -27.14
N ASN A 418 2.11 31.77 -28.20
CA ASN A 418 0.94 31.93 -29.05
C ASN A 418 0.60 30.57 -29.70
N THR A 419 -0.61 30.42 -30.27
CA THR A 419 -1.08 29.13 -30.83
C THR A 419 -0.18 28.61 -31.95
N ALA A 420 0.26 29.51 -32.84
CA ALA A 420 1.20 29.22 -33.93
C ALA A 420 2.67 28.99 -33.48
N CYS A 421 2.95 28.99 -32.18
CA CYS A 421 4.26 28.82 -31.56
C CYS A 421 5.41 29.73 -32.08
N SER A 422 5.08 30.83 -32.76
CA SER A 422 6.06 31.77 -33.34
C SER A 422 6.88 32.56 -32.31
N ALA A 423 6.48 32.47 -31.03
CA ALA A 423 7.27 32.83 -29.86
C ALA A 423 7.07 31.73 -28.81
N TYR A 424 8.08 31.49 -27.97
CA TYR A 424 8.13 30.38 -27.01
C TYR A 424 9.06 30.70 -25.84
N THR A 425 8.94 29.94 -24.76
CA THR A 425 9.89 29.89 -23.63
C THR A 425 10.53 28.51 -23.57
N LEU A 426 11.86 28.44 -23.47
CA LEU A 426 12.60 27.18 -23.24
C LEU A 426 12.86 26.97 -21.75
N SER A 427 12.93 25.72 -21.30
CA SER A 427 13.40 25.35 -19.97
C SER A 427 13.98 23.93 -19.96
N SER A 428 15.12 23.73 -19.30
CA SER A 428 15.62 22.39 -18.94
C SER A 428 14.94 21.92 -17.64
N LEU A 429 14.54 20.65 -17.59
CA LEU A 429 13.81 20.05 -16.46
C LEU A 429 14.64 19.02 -15.69
N ASP A 430 15.37 18.18 -16.40
CA ASP A 430 16.39 17.29 -15.87
C ASP A 430 17.66 17.47 -16.70
N THR A 431 18.79 17.62 -16.02
CA THR A 431 20.11 17.91 -16.60
C THR A 431 21.22 17.07 -15.94
N THR A 432 20.84 15.97 -15.27
CA THR A 432 21.77 15.16 -14.46
C THR A 432 22.04 13.82 -15.12
N GLY A 433 22.83 13.83 -16.19
CA GLY A 433 23.22 12.62 -16.94
C GLY A 433 22.92 12.76 -18.42
N ASN A 434 22.43 11.68 -19.04
CA ASN A 434 21.83 11.68 -20.37
C ASN A 434 20.34 11.36 -20.26
N VAL A 435 19.55 12.41 -20.03
CA VAL A 435 18.16 12.34 -19.59
C VAL A 435 17.24 12.90 -20.66
N GLY A 436 16.05 12.30 -20.84
CA GLY A 436 14.99 12.86 -21.69
C GLY A 436 14.74 12.11 -23.00
N LYS A 437 15.44 11.00 -23.26
CA LYS A 437 15.21 10.19 -24.47
C LYS A 437 13.78 9.65 -24.51
N TYR A 438 13.27 9.48 -25.73
CA TYR A 438 11.92 8.96 -26.00
C TYR A 438 10.81 9.66 -25.21
N THR A 439 10.94 10.97 -24.97
CA THR A 439 10.00 11.69 -24.12
C THR A 439 8.59 11.77 -24.73
N SER A 440 7.59 11.61 -23.88
CA SER A 440 6.18 11.85 -24.18
C SER A 440 5.61 12.84 -23.18
N VAL A 441 4.76 13.78 -23.63
CA VAL A 441 4.08 14.77 -22.78
C VAL A 441 2.56 14.69 -22.92
N THR A 442 1.88 14.88 -21.80
CA THR A 442 0.43 15.09 -21.71
C THR A 442 0.13 16.22 -20.73
N ILE A 443 -1.09 16.79 -20.77
CA ILE A 443 -1.51 17.86 -19.87
C ILE A 443 -2.59 17.34 -18.92
N GLY A 444 -2.35 17.44 -17.61
CA GLY A 444 -3.33 17.12 -16.58
C GLY A 444 -4.48 18.14 -16.52
N THR A 445 -5.59 17.75 -15.89
CA THR A 445 -6.78 18.61 -15.73
C THR A 445 -6.53 19.91 -14.95
N GLY A 446 -5.41 20.01 -14.22
CA GLY A 446 -4.92 21.24 -13.60
C GLY A 446 -4.09 22.16 -14.51
N GLY A 447 -3.98 21.87 -15.81
CA GLY A 447 -3.15 22.61 -16.76
C GLY A 447 -1.64 22.37 -16.64
N LEU A 448 -1.22 21.40 -15.82
CA LEU A 448 0.18 21.06 -15.59
C LEU A 448 0.60 19.92 -16.52
N GLY A 449 1.77 20.06 -17.16
CA GLY A 449 2.35 18.98 -17.96
C GLY A 449 2.83 17.81 -17.10
N LEU A 450 2.59 16.60 -17.60
CA LEU A 450 3.17 15.36 -17.11
C LEU A 450 3.97 14.74 -18.26
N ILE A 451 5.26 14.52 -18.03
CA ILE A 451 6.21 14.12 -19.06
C ILE A 451 6.88 12.81 -18.64
N SER A 452 6.70 11.72 -19.39
CA SER A 452 7.52 10.51 -19.22
C SER A 452 8.75 10.58 -20.12
N TYR A 453 9.84 9.95 -19.68
CA TYR A 453 11.10 9.87 -20.43
C TYR A 453 12.02 8.76 -19.91
N HIS A 454 12.96 8.34 -20.75
CA HIS A 454 14.06 7.46 -20.38
C HIS A 454 15.30 8.26 -19.96
N ASP A 455 15.99 7.77 -18.93
CA ASP A 455 17.31 8.23 -18.50
C ASP A 455 18.38 7.19 -18.87
N ASP A 456 19.19 7.49 -19.86
CA ASP A 456 20.23 6.61 -20.42
C ASP A 456 21.43 6.42 -19.49
N THR A 457 21.47 7.10 -18.34
CA THR A 457 22.60 7.10 -17.38
C THR A 457 22.52 5.94 -16.38
N ASN A 458 21.32 5.69 -15.89
CA ASN A 458 20.93 4.60 -14.99
C ASN A 458 20.11 3.53 -15.74
N GLN A 459 19.47 3.93 -16.85
CA GLN A 459 18.46 3.21 -17.62
C GLN A 459 17.07 3.18 -16.93
N ASP A 460 16.76 4.20 -16.14
CA ASP A 460 15.47 4.37 -15.44
C ASP A 460 14.36 4.87 -16.39
N LEU A 461 13.11 4.47 -16.07
CA LEU A 461 11.92 5.22 -16.48
C LEU A 461 11.71 6.36 -15.49
N LYS A 462 11.75 7.60 -15.97
CA LYS A 462 11.48 8.81 -15.19
C LYS A 462 10.21 9.53 -15.64
N VAL A 463 9.69 10.34 -14.72
CA VAL A 463 8.63 11.31 -14.97
C VAL A 463 9.01 12.67 -14.41
N ALA A 464 8.74 13.72 -15.20
CA ALA A 464 8.75 15.11 -14.78
C ALA A 464 7.30 15.62 -14.71
N HIS A 465 6.87 16.07 -13.53
CA HIS A 465 5.56 16.71 -13.35
C HIS A 465 5.76 18.22 -13.17
N CYS A 466 5.29 19.01 -14.14
CA CYS A 466 5.50 20.45 -14.22
C CYS A 466 4.91 21.19 -13.00
N SER A 467 5.70 22.08 -12.40
CA SER A 467 5.29 22.88 -11.22
C SER A 467 4.48 24.13 -11.59
N ASN A 468 4.29 24.41 -12.88
CA ASN A 468 3.45 25.46 -13.44
C ASN A 468 3.05 25.12 -14.89
N THR A 469 2.05 25.80 -15.44
CA THR A 469 1.52 25.60 -16.81
C THR A 469 2.62 25.72 -17.86
N ASN A 470 3.45 26.76 -17.76
CA ASN A 470 4.56 27.06 -18.66
C ASN A 470 5.73 26.05 -18.56
N CYS A 471 5.62 25.07 -17.66
CA CYS A 471 6.62 24.08 -17.30
C CYS A 471 8.06 24.63 -17.13
N THR A 472 8.22 25.78 -16.45
CA THR A 472 9.56 26.36 -16.20
C THR A 472 10.35 25.67 -15.09
N ALA A 473 9.74 24.67 -14.44
CA ALA A 473 10.32 23.79 -13.44
C ALA A 473 9.42 22.56 -13.29
N ALA A 474 9.98 21.42 -12.86
CA ALA A 474 9.22 20.20 -12.62
C ALA A 474 9.70 19.46 -11.36
N THR A 475 8.84 18.61 -10.80
CA THR A 475 9.24 17.57 -9.85
C THR A 475 9.65 16.32 -10.63
N ILE A 476 10.89 15.86 -10.48
CA ILE A 476 11.41 14.65 -11.12
C ILE A 476 11.21 13.44 -10.21
N THR A 477 10.86 12.28 -10.78
CA THR A 477 10.71 11.00 -10.06
C THR A 477 11.00 9.82 -10.99
N SER A 478 11.92 8.92 -10.61
CA SER A 478 12.04 7.60 -11.24
C SER A 478 10.85 6.73 -10.82
N LEU A 479 10.16 6.11 -11.78
CA LEU A 479 9.03 5.20 -11.55
C LEU A 479 9.43 3.74 -11.61
N ASP A 480 10.34 3.39 -12.52
CA ASP A 480 10.99 2.08 -12.56
C ASP A 480 12.50 2.27 -12.74
N THR A 481 13.27 1.42 -12.06
CA THR A 481 14.74 1.40 -11.99
C THR A 481 15.25 -0.06 -12.01
N ALA A 482 14.43 -1.03 -12.46
CA ALA A 482 14.66 -2.46 -12.29
C ALA A 482 15.37 -3.14 -13.49
N GLY A 483 16.13 -2.38 -14.28
CA GLY A 483 16.82 -2.84 -15.48
C GLY A 483 17.12 -1.68 -16.43
N ASN A 484 17.21 -1.95 -17.73
CA ASN A 484 16.92 -0.94 -18.76
C ASN A 484 15.41 -0.90 -19.02
N VAL A 485 14.79 0.21 -18.60
CA VAL A 485 13.34 0.44 -18.63
C VAL A 485 13.04 1.86 -19.12
N GLY A 486 11.89 2.04 -19.75
CA GLY A 486 11.40 3.36 -20.16
C GLY A 486 11.67 3.75 -21.61
N GLU A 487 12.33 2.90 -22.41
CA GLU A 487 12.48 3.15 -23.85
C GLU A 487 11.10 3.24 -24.53
N TYR A 488 10.98 4.10 -25.55
CA TYR A 488 9.74 4.34 -26.32
C TYR A 488 8.50 4.68 -25.46
N THR A 489 8.69 5.34 -24.31
CA THR A 489 7.59 5.64 -23.39
C THR A 489 6.53 6.59 -23.97
N SER A 490 5.27 6.34 -23.61
CA SER A 490 4.11 7.18 -23.93
C SER A 490 3.28 7.43 -22.68
N VAL A 491 2.79 8.66 -22.48
CA VAL A 491 1.98 9.06 -21.30
C VAL A 491 0.64 9.68 -21.70
N THR A 492 -0.39 9.31 -20.96
CA THR A 492 -1.72 9.96 -21.00
C THR A 492 -2.29 10.09 -19.59
N ILE A 493 -3.40 10.80 -19.44
CA ILE A 493 -4.12 10.96 -18.17
C ILE A 493 -5.41 10.16 -18.22
N GLY A 494 -5.59 9.25 -17.26
CA GLY A 494 -6.82 8.48 -17.12
C GLY A 494 -8.00 9.36 -16.70
N ALA A 495 -9.23 8.84 -16.88
CA ALA A 495 -10.45 9.53 -16.45
C ALA A 495 -10.55 9.77 -14.92
N ASP A 496 -9.65 9.17 -14.15
CA ASP A 496 -9.46 9.39 -12.71
C ASP A 496 -8.44 10.52 -12.38
N GLY A 497 -7.89 11.19 -13.39
CA GLY A 497 -6.95 12.29 -13.24
C GLY A 497 -5.51 11.87 -12.93
N LEU A 498 -5.19 10.57 -13.01
CA LEU A 498 -3.86 10.03 -12.76
C LEU A 498 -3.18 9.59 -14.06
N GLY A 499 -1.84 9.68 -14.09
CA GLY A 499 -1.04 9.23 -15.23
C GLY A 499 -1.23 7.73 -15.52
N LEU A 500 -1.30 7.42 -16.81
CA LEU A 500 -1.12 6.08 -17.38
C LEU A 500 0.07 6.16 -18.34
N ILE A 501 1.06 5.30 -18.14
CA ILE A 501 2.31 5.28 -18.89
C ILE A 501 2.51 3.88 -19.46
N SER A 502 2.80 3.81 -20.76
CA SER A 502 3.41 2.63 -21.38
C SER A 502 4.88 2.91 -21.69
N TYR A 503 5.67 1.84 -21.76
CA TYR A 503 7.08 1.86 -22.09
C TYR A 503 7.52 0.45 -22.48
N TYR A 504 8.72 0.33 -23.06
CA TYR A 504 9.40 -0.93 -23.30
C TYR A 504 10.43 -1.19 -22.19
N ASP A 505 10.40 -2.39 -21.62
CA ASP A 505 11.43 -2.93 -20.72
C ASP A 505 12.41 -3.75 -21.56
N VAL A 506 13.59 -3.22 -21.83
CA VAL A 506 14.62 -3.86 -22.67
C VAL A 506 15.25 -5.07 -21.95
N THR A 507 15.09 -5.17 -20.63
CA THR A 507 15.63 -6.24 -19.79
C THR A 507 14.77 -7.49 -19.82
N ASN A 508 13.46 -7.28 -19.79
CA ASN A 508 12.45 -8.35 -19.82
C ASN A 508 11.88 -8.57 -21.24
N GLN A 509 12.11 -7.63 -22.17
CA GLN A 509 11.61 -7.57 -23.55
C GLN A 509 10.07 -7.50 -23.66
N ASP A 510 9.43 -6.73 -22.77
CA ASP A 510 7.97 -6.56 -22.68
C ASP A 510 7.49 -5.09 -22.49
#